data_AF-A0A8J7UUX1-F1
#
_entry.id   AF-A0A8J7UUX1-F1
#
_cell.length_a   1.000
_cell.length_b   1.000
_cell.length_c   1.000
_cell.angle_alpha   90.00
_cell.angle_beta   90.00
_cell.angle_gamma   90.00
#
_symmetry.space_group_name_H-M   'P 1'
#
loop_
_entity.id
_entity.type
_entity.pdbx_description
1 polymer ?
#
loop_
_entity_poly.entity_id
_entity_poly.type
_entity_poly.pdbx_seq_one_letter_code
_entity_poly.pdbx_strand_id
1 'polypeptide(L)'
;MYYYSYILIPFFLLSSALFLTVSAQTEITFQVNMQNHIDEGVFDPENHAVELTGDLGPLRISGSKALLPSESDSTIYKKEVAFPAHSVGRELQYRFQLNLNGRVEKEDNPRLLRIPDEDEELDALFFNSYAW
;
A
#
# COMPACT_ATOMS: atom_id res chain seq x y z
N MET A 1 -70.45 22.61 28.31
CA MET A 1 -70.24 21.46 27.40
C MET A 1 -69.51 22.01 26.18
N TYR A 2 -68.16 22.09 26.21
CA TYR A 2 -67.22 21.11 25.63
C TYR A 2 -67.10 21.28 24.09
N TYR A 3 -65.97 21.52 23.41
CA TYR A 3 -64.53 21.31 23.69
C TYR A 3 -63.66 22.28 22.85
N TYR A 4 -62.47 22.63 23.36
CA TYR A 4 -61.36 23.17 22.58
C TYR A 4 -60.84 22.10 21.61
N SER A 5 -60.80 22.42 20.31
CA SER A 5 -60.19 21.56 19.29
C SER A 5 -58.71 21.90 19.16
N TYR A 6 -57.83 21.07 19.72
CA TYR A 6 -56.39 21.13 19.47
C TYR A 6 -56.05 20.17 18.32
N ILE A 7 -55.69 20.74 17.17
CA ILE A 7 -55.14 19.97 16.05
C ILE A 7 -53.72 19.56 16.44
N LEU A 8 -53.54 18.26 16.71
CA LEU A 8 -52.24 17.66 16.95
C LEU A 8 -51.56 17.42 15.59
N ILE A 9 -50.58 18.23 15.22
CA ILE A 9 -49.73 17.97 14.04
C ILE A 9 -48.62 17.01 14.49
N PRO A 10 -48.51 15.79 13.94
CA PRO A 10 -47.35 14.95 14.22
C PRO A 10 -46.15 15.52 13.48
N PHE A 11 -45.20 16.06 14.24
CA PHE A 11 -43.88 16.47 13.76
C PHE A 11 -43.06 15.20 13.47
N PHE A 12 -43.06 14.75 12.22
CA PHE A 12 -42.26 13.61 11.78
C PHE A 12 -40.80 14.07 11.67
N LEU A 13 -39.99 13.81 12.70
CA LEU A 13 -38.54 14.01 12.66
C LEU A 13 -37.93 13.02 11.67
N LEU A 14 -37.71 13.49 10.43
CA LEU A 14 -36.93 12.78 9.43
C LEU A 14 -35.45 12.84 9.84
N SER A 15 -34.99 11.86 10.61
CA SER A 15 -33.57 11.67 10.89
C SER A 15 -32.89 11.19 9.62
N SER A 16 -32.21 12.11 8.92
CA SER A 16 -31.30 11.74 7.84
C SER A 16 -30.04 11.14 8.47
N ALA A 17 -29.89 9.82 8.38
CA ALA A 17 -28.64 9.17 8.70
C ALA A 17 -27.61 9.56 7.63
N LEU A 18 -26.59 10.31 8.05
CA LEU A 18 -25.42 10.57 7.21
C LEU A 18 -24.63 9.27 7.12
N PHE A 19 -24.77 8.53 6.00
CA PHE A 19 -23.89 7.40 5.72
C PHE A 19 -22.54 7.97 5.27
N LEU A 20 -21.57 8.02 6.19
CA LEU A 20 -20.17 8.20 5.82
C LEU A 20 -19.73 6.94 5.08
N THR A 21 -19.56 7.03 3.76
CA THR A 21 -18.95 5.97 2.98
C THR A 21 -17.48 5.90 3.37
N VAL A 22 -17.10 4.97 4.25
CA VAL A 22 -15.71 4.54 4.35
C VAL A 22 -15.39 3.81 3.04
N SER A 23 -14.45 4.33 2.25
CA SER A 23 -13.97 3.58 1.10
C SER A 23 -13.22 2.38 1.65
N ALA A 24 -13.70 1.17 1.35
CA ALA A 24 -12.91 -0.03 1.60
C ALA A 24 -11.58 0.11 0.84
N GLN A 25 -10.48 -0.15 1.52
CA GLN A 25 -9.12 -0.16 0.98
C GLN A 25 -8.48 -1.45 1.46
N THR A 26 -7.70 -2.07 0.58
CA THR A 26 -6.85 -3.23 0.91
C THR A 26 -5.45 -2.70 1.17
N GLU A 27 -4.84 -3.12 2.26
CA GLU A 27 -3.46 -2.81 2.60
C GLU A 27 -2.54 -3.94 2.13
N ILE A 28 -1.56 -3.59 1.31
CA ILE A 28 -0.56 -4.53 0.81
C ILE A 28 0.78 -4.17 1.43
N THR A 29 1.40 -5.13 2.10
CA THR A 29 2.76 -5.02 2.65
C THR A 29 3.76 -5.54 1.63
N PHE A 30 4.43 -4.63 0.94
CA PHE A 30 5.50 -4.95 0.01
C PHE A 30 6.79 -5.18 0.78
N GLN A 31 7.51 -6.26 0.45
CA GLN A 31 8.74 -6.64 1.12
C GLN A 31 9.82 -7.05 0.12
N VAL A 32 11.08 -6.76 0.43
CA VAL A 32 12.23 -7.21 -0.33
C VAL A 32 13.38 -7.55 0.60
N ASN A 33 14.04 -8.68 0.34
CA ASN A 33 15.23 -9.09 1.08
C ASN A 33 16.48 -8.52 0.41
N MET A 34 17.26 -7.76 1.19
CA MET A 34 18.48 -7.07 0.75
C MET A 34 19.77 -7.77 1.17
N GLN A 35 19.70 -8.90 1.90
CA GLN A 35 20.85 -9.62 2.46
C GLN A 35 21.96 -9.83 1.42
N ASN A 36 21.64 -10.34 0.23
CA ASN A 36 22.66 -10.57 -0.81
C ASN A 36 23.40 -9.28 -1.22
N HIS A 37 22.68 -8.17 -1.40
CA HIS A 37 23.30 -6.90 -1.80
C HIS A 37 24.12 -6.28 -0.66
N ILE A 38 23.72 -6.54 0.59
CA ILE A 38 24.48 -6.16 1.79
C ILE A 38 25.78 -6.97 1.84
N ASP A 39 25.68 -8.30 1.71
CA ASP A 39 26.83 -9.21 1.78
C ASP A 39 27.84 -8.97 0.65
N GLU A 40 27.37 -8.57 -0.53
CA GLU A 40 28.19 -8.20 -1.68
C GLU A 40 28.77 -6.77 -1.58
N GLY A 41 28.36 -5.98 -0.58
CA GLY A 41 28.80 -4.60 -0.39
C GLY A 41 28.24 -3.61 -1.42
N VAL A 42 27.23 -4.01 -2.18
CA VAL A 42 26.52 -3.15 -3.15
C VAL A 42 25.60 -2.17 -2.41
N PHE A 43 24.94 -2.65 -1.36
CA PHE A 43 23.99 -1.89 -0.56
C PHE A 43 24.53 -1.67 0.87
N ASP A 44 24.54 -0.41 1.31
CA ASP A 44 24.92 0.00 2.65
C ASP A 44 23.66 0.49 3.38
N PRO A 45 23.16 -0.24 4.39
CA PRO A 45 21.96 0.14 5.14
C PRO A 45 22.01 1.51 5.81
N GLU A 46 23.20 2.05 6.09
CA GLU A 46 23.34 3.36 6.75
C GLU A 46 23.26 4.53 5.76
N ASN A 47 23.62 4.29 4.49
CA ASN A 47 23.82 5.35 3.50
C ASN A 47 22.92 5.23 2.28
N HIS A 48 22.30 4.08 2.04
CA HIS A 48 21.46 3.82 0.87
C HIS A 48 19.99 3.63 1.25
N ALA A 49 19.09 3.80 0.29
CA ALA A 49 17.66 3.61 0.49
C ALA A 49 17.07 2.59 -0.48
N VAL A 50 16.06 1.86 -0.02
CA VAL A 50 15.23 0.98 -0.85
C VAL A 50 13.92 1.71 -1.14
N GLU A 51 13.49 1.69 -2.40
CA GLU A 51 12.28 2.37 -2.84
C GLU A 51 11.38 1.45 -3.68
N LEU A 52 10.07 1.65 -3.59
CA LEU A 52 9.03 0.95 -4.33
C LEU A 52 8.44 1.86 -5.40
N THR A 53 8.29 1.35 -6.61
CA THR A 53 7.61 2.02 -7.73
C THR A 53 6.57 1.11 -8.36
N GLY A 54 5.58 1.68 -9.03
CA GLY A 54 4.57 0.89 -9.74
C GLY A 54 3.72 1.70 -10.72
N ASP A 55 2.99 0.99 -11.58
CA ASP A 55 2.18 1.56 -12.68
C ASP A 55 0.72 1.84 -12.30
N LEU A 56 0.27 1.35 -11.15
CA LEU A 56 -1.06 1.57 -10.59
C LEU A 56 -1.05 2.61 -9.46
N GLY A 57 -2.15 3.35 -9.29
CA GLY A 57 -2.34 4.16 -8.09
C GLY A 57 -2.51 3.26 -6.85
N PRO A 58 -1.90 3.60 -5.70
CA PRO A 58 -1.24 4.88 -5.41
C PRO A 58 0.25 4.96 -5.79
N LEU A 59 0.90 3.86 -6.18
CA LEU A 59 2.33 3.83 -6.51
C LEU A 59 2.70 4.75 -7.69
N ARG A 60 1.86 4.82 -8.71
CA ARG A 60 2.08 5.70 -9.87
C ARG A 60 2.03 7.19 -9.51
N ILE A 61 1.18 7.57 -8.56
CA ILE A 61 0.82 8.98 -8.32
C ILE A 61 1.88 9.70 -7.49
N SER A 62 2.45 9.02 -6.50
CA SER A 62 3.39 9.63 -5.55
C SER A 62 4.86 9.51 -5.94
N GLY A 63 5.17 8.95 -7.12
CA GLY A 63 6.54 8.53 -7.44
C GLY A 63 6.99 7.36 -6.56
N SER A 64 8.31 7.24 -6.36
CA SER A 64 8.87 6.16 -5.55
C SER A 64 8.53 6.33 -4.05
N LYS A 65 8.31 5.21 -3.36
CA LYS A 65 8.01 5.16 -1.93
C LYS A 65 9.17 4.51 -1.19
N ALA A 66 9.76 5.18 -0.22
CA ALA A 66 10.80 4.58 0.62
C ALA A 66 10.26 3.41 1.44
N LEU A 67 11.02 2.33 1.50
CA LEU A 67 10.84 1.20 2.41
C LEU A 67 11.71 1.39 3.65
N LEU A 68 11.29 0.80 4.77
CA LEU A 68 12.05 0.78 6.02
C LEU A 68 12.44 -0.65 6.39
N PRO A 69 13.58 -0.86 7.07
CA PRO A 69 13.94 -2.18 7.56
C PRO A 69 12.88 -2.71 8.53
N SER A 70 12.62 -4.01 8.49
CA SER A 70 11.74 -4.69 9.44
C SER A 70 12.37 -4.69 10.83
N GLU A 71 11.55 -4.57 11.86
CA GLU A 71 11.99 -4.65 13.26
C GLU A 71 12.50 -6.05 13.63
N SER A 72 11.99 -7.09 12.97
CA SER A 72 12.37 -8.48 13.20
C SER A 72 13.63 -8.91 12.44
N ASP A 73 13.92 -8.27 11.31
CA ASP A 73 15.04 -8.58 10.42
C ASP A 73 15.43 -7.33 9.63
N SER A 74 16.60 -6.75 9.97
CA SER A 74 17.08 -5.52 9.33
C SER A 74 17.47 -5.69 7.86
N THR A 75 17.53 -6.92 7.35
CA THR A 75 17.80 -7.20 5.93
C THR A 75 16.54 -7.24 5.09
N ILE A 76 15.37 -7.32 5.72
CA ILE A 76 14.07 -7.23 5.04
C ILE A 76 13.58 -5.79 5.10
N TYR A 77 13.35 -5.20 3.95
CA TYR A 77 12.79 -3.85 3.83
C TYR A 77 11.31 -3.95 3.46
N LYS A 78 10.45 -3.16 4.11
CA LYS A 78 9.00 -3.21 3.91
C LYS A 78 8.32 -1.86 3.75
N LYS A 79 7.18 -1.86 3.07
CA LYS A 79 6.26 -0.73 2.94
C LYS A 79 4.81 -1.19 2.80
N GLU A 80 3.96 -0.70 3.70
CA GLU A 80 2.51 -0.80 3.60
C GLU A 80 1.96 0.24 2.63
N VAL A 81 1.05 -0.20 1.76
CA VAL A 81 0.40 0.64 0.76
C VAL A 81 -1.09 0.29 0.66
N ALA A 82 -1.93 1.24 1.02
CA ALA A 82 -3.38 1.11 0.87
C ALA A 82 -3.82 1.35 -0.60
N PHE A 83 -4.41 0.34 -1.23
CA PHE A 83 -5.06 0.45 -2.53
C PHE A 83 -6.58 0.64 -2.37
N PRO A 84 -7.20 1.53 -3.15
CA PRO A 84 -8.65 1.72 -3.09
C PRO A 84 -9.40 0.49 -3.63
N ALA A 85 -10.62 0.24 -3.14
CA ALA A 85 -11.45 -0.89 -3.57
C ALA A 85 -11.61 -1.07 -5.10
N HIS A 86 -11.60 0.01 -5.88
CA HIS A 86 -11.68 -0.08 -7.35
C HIS A 86 -10.40 -0.60 -8.02
N SER A 87 -9.32 -0.76 -7.26
CA SER A 87 -8.06 -1.36 -7.73
C SER A 87 -8.06 -2.88 -7.62
N VAL A 88 -8.92 -3.46 -6.78
CA VAL A 88 -9.02 -4.91 -6.55
C VAL A 88 -9.18 -5.68 -7.86
N GLY A 89 -8.43 -6.77 -7.98
CA GLY A 89 -8.44 -7.66 -9.13
C GLY A 89 -7.71 -7.13 -10.38
N ARG A 90 -7.23 -5.88 -10.37
CA ARG A 90 -6.37 -5.33 -11.43
C ARG A 90 -4.94 -5.85 -11.28
N GLU A 91 -4.22 -5.92 -12.39
CA GLU A 91 -2.79 -6.20 -12.37
C GLU A 91 -2.00 -4.92 -12.06
N LEU A 92 -1.07 -5.04 -11.13
CA LEU A 92 -0.06 -4.06 -10.77
C LEU A 92 1.29 -4.57 -11.25
N GLN A 93 2.01 -3.75 -12.00
CA GLN A 93 3.44 -3.93 -12.25
C GLN A 93 4.21 -3.03 -11.28
N TYR A 94 5.08 -3.63 -10.48
CA TYR A 94 5.89 -2.90 -9.50
C TYR A 94 7.35 -3.33 -9.54
N ARG A 95 8.23 -2.47 -9.03
CA ARG A 95 9.68 -2.71 -8.92
C ARG A 95 10.21 -2.17 -7.63
N PHE A 96 11.16 -2.88 -7.05
CA PHE A 96 12.10 -2.29 -6.11
C PHE A 96 13.23 -1.58 -6.86
N GLN A 97 13.75 -0.52 -6.26
CA GLN A 97 14.95 0.17 -6.72
C GLN A 97 15.78 0.65 -5.53
N LEU A 98 17.09 0.74 -5.72
CA LEU A 98 18.03 1.22 -4.75
C LEU A 98 18.44 2.64 -5.10
N ASN A 99 18.45 3.51 -4.10
CA ASN A 99 19.04 4.83 -4.19
C ASN A 99 20.41 4.78 -3.49
N LEU A 100 21.45 4.71 -4.31
CA LEU A 100 22.86 4.53 -3.92
C LEU A 100 23.56 5.90 -3.96
N ASN A 101 23.06 6.85 -3.17
CA ASN A 101 23.60 8.21 -3.08
C ASN A 101 23.65 8.95 -4.42
N GLY A 102 22.52 9.00 -5.13
CA GLY A 102 22.40 9.71 -6.41
C GLY A 102 22.56 8.82 -7.65
N ARG A 103 22.92 7.55 -7.46
CA ARG A 103 22.76 6.50 -8.49
C ARG A 103 21.53 5.67 -8.17
N VAL A 104 20.66 5.47 -9.17
CA VAL A 104 19.50 4.58 -9.03
C VAL A 104 19.79 3.25 -9.72
N GLU A 105 19.61 2.17 -8.98
CA GLU A 105 19.69 0.79 -9.48
C GLU A 105 18.31 0.16 -9.38
N LYS A 106 17.73 -0.27 -10.50
CA LYS A 106 16.38 -0.83 -10.53
C LYS A 106 16.46 -2.34 -10.65
N GLU A 107 15.44 -3.03 -10.16
CA GLU A 107 15.27 -4.42 -10.56
C GLU A 107 15.18 -4.52 -12.09
N ASP A 108 15.78 -5.56 -12.67
CA ASP A 108 15.86 -5.78 -14.12
C ASP A 108 14.48 -6.02 -14.73
N ASN A 109 13.64 -6.77 -14.02
CA ASN A 109 12.28 -7.10 -14.44
C ASN A 109 11.25 -6.61 -13.41
N PRO A 110 10.04 -6.23 -13.86
CA PRO A 110 8.98 -5.86 -12.94
C PRO A 110 8.39 -7.12 -12.31
N ARG A 111 7.94 -6.99 -11.07
CA ARG A 111 7.11 -7.98 -10.39
C ARG A 111 5.64 -7.70 -10.73
N LEU A 112 4.85 -8.77 -10.79
CA LEU A 112 3.41 -8.70 -11.08
C LEU A 112 2.64 -9.07 -9.82
N LEU A 113 1.61 -8.29 -9.52
CA LEU A 113 0.66 -8.59 -8.46
C LEU A 113 -0.75 -8.36 -8.98
N ARG A 114 -1.65 -9.31 -8.77
CA ARG A 114 -3.08 -9.04 -8.88
C ARG A 114 -3.55 -8.51 -7.54
N ILE A 115 -4.05 -7.28 -7.50
CA ILE A 115 -4.45 -6.63 -6.24
C ILE A 115 -5.49 -7.51 -5.53
N PRO A 116 -5.23 -7.97 -4.29
CA PRO A 116 -6.13 -8.81 -3.52
C PRO A 116 -7.38 -8.03 -3.09
N ASP A 117 -8.42 -8.74 -2.64
CA ASP A 117 -9.63 -8.17 -2.06
C ASP A 117 -9.58 -8.06 -0.52
N GLU A 118 -8.52 -8.59 0.09
CA GLU A 118 -8.19 -8.48 1.52
C GLU A 118 -6.75 -7.97 1.72
N ASP A 119 -6.37 -7.69 2.96
CA ASP A 119 -5.00 -7.25 3.27
C ASP A 119 -4.02 -8.41 3.05
N GLU A 120 -2.87 -8.12 2.45
CA GLU A 120 -1.88 -9.14 2.07
C GLU A 120 -0.45 -8.69 2.37
N GLU A 121 0.31 -9.56 3.01
CA GLU A 121 1.76 -9.43 3.15
C GLU A 121 2.46 -10.30 2.12
N LEU A 122 3.24 -9.68 1.23
CA LEU A 122 3.93 -10.38 0.16
C LEU A 122 5.23 -11.03 0.67
N ASP A 123 5.63 -12.13 0.04
CA ASP A 123 6.91 -12.78 0.33
C ASP A 123 8.10 -11.83 0.11
N ALA A 124 9.03 -11.84 1.07
CA ALA A 124 10.28 -11.08 1.02
C ALA A 124 11.33 -11.76 0.12
N LEU A 125 11.08 -11.81 -1.19
CA LEU A 125 12.06 -12.31 -2.16
C LEU A 125 13.29 -11.40 -2.22
N PHE A 126 14.46 -11.96 -2.52
CA PHE A 126 15.68 -11.16 -2.72
C PHE A 126 15.51 -10.15 -3.87
N PHE A 127 16.18 -9.00 -3.74
CA PHE A 127 16.28 -8.04 -4.85
C PHE A 127 16.83 -8.72 -6.11
N ASN A 128 16.19 -8.49 -7.26
CA ASN A 128 16.53 -9.15 -8.53
C ASN A 128 16.41 -10.69 -8.53
N SER A 129 15.72 -11.27 -7.56
CA SER A 129 15.36 -12.69 -7.61
C SER A 129 13.98 -12.91 -8.22
N TYR A 130 13.85 -14.03 -8.93
CA TYR A 130 12.59 -14.45 -9.53
C TYR A 130 11.98 -15.55 -8.65
N ALA A 131 10.73 -15.35 -8.22
CA ALA A 131 9.90 -16.49 -7.82
C ALA A 131 9.63 -17.29 -9.10
N TRP A 132 10.18 -18.50 -9.15
CA TRP A 132 9.99 -19.47 -10.22
C TRP A 132 8.73 -20.30 -10.00
#